data_AF-A0A2U1NZX0-F1
#
_entry.id   AF-A0A2U1NZX0-F1
#
_cell.length_a   1.000
_cell.length_b   1.000
_cell.length_c   1.000
_cell.angle_alpha   90.00
_cell.angle_beta   90.00
_cell.angle_gamma   90.00
#
_symmetry.space_group_name_H-M   'P 1'
#
loop_
_entity.id
_entity.type
_entity.pdbx_description
1 polymer ?
#
loop_
_entity_poly.entity_id
_entity_poly.type
_entity_poly.pdbx_seq_one_letter_code
_entity_poly.pdbx_strand_id
1 'polypeptide(L)'
;MQLLITVARPLLQFNNLLANASSGMGVADQCKGTFLELQRKKAHRYVIFKIDEKKNQVVVDKTGTPAESYEDFTLALPENDCRYAVYDFDFVTSDNCQKSKIFFIAWSPATSRIRAKMLYATSKDRLRRELDGVHYEIQATDPTEMELDVLKERVY
;
A
#
# COMPACT_ATOMS: atom_id res chain seq x y z
N MET A 1 -19.64 -24.56 -33.85
CA MET A 1 -20.63 -25.11 -32.90
C MET A 1 -19.85 -25.62 -31.69
N GLN A 2 -20.11 -25.06 -30.50
CA GLN A 2 -19.65 -25.48 -29.14
C GLN A 2 -18.13 -25.74 -28.92
N LEU A 3 -17.46 -25.38 -27.82
CA LEU A 3 -17.60 -24.41 -26.73
C LEU A 3 -16.32 -24.63 -25.90
N LEU A 4 -15.41 -23.65 -25.84
CA LEU A 4 -14.32 -23.66 -24.86
C LEU A 4 -14.78 -22.85 -23.65
N ILE A 5 -15.24 -23.55 -22.61
CA ILE A 5 -15.51 -22.98 -21.29
C ILE A 5 -14.18 -22.99 -20.54
N THR A 6 -13.38 -21.94 -20.70
CA THR A 6 -12.27 -21.66 -19.80
C THR A 6 -12.82 -20.96 -18.56
N VAL A 7 -12.50 -21.53 -17.40
CA VAL A 7 -12.97 -21.15 -16.07
C VAL A 7 -12.42 -19.77 -15.68
N ALA A 8 -13.06 -18.69 -16.11
CA ALA A 8 -12.86 -17.35 -15.55
C ALA A 8 -13.70 -17.24 -14.27
N ARG A 9 -13.08 -17.62 -13.13
CA ARG A 9 -13.65 -17.46 -11.78
C ARG A 9 -13.94 -15.97 -11.46
N PRO A 10 -14.96 -15.70 -10.62
CA PRO A 10 -15.70 -14.42 -10.55
C PRO A 10 -15.01 -13.36 -9.66
N LEU A 11 -13.83 -12.86 -10.05
CA LEU A 11 -13.16 -11.76 -9.32
C LEU A 11 -13.48 -10.36 -9.87
N LEU A 12 -13.96 -10.26 -11.12
CA LEU A 12 -14.21 -8.95 -11.75
C LEU A 12 -15.49 -8.26 -11.25
N GLN A 13 -16.45 -9.00 -10.68
CA GLN A 13 -17.75 -8.42 -10.30
C GLN A 13 -17.75 -7.78 -8.90
N PHE A 14 -16.84 -8.19 -8.00
CA PHE A 14 -16.71 -7.59 -6.67
C PHE A 14 -16.04 -6.20 -6.70
N ASN A 15 -15.09 -5.97 -7.62
CA ASN A 15 -14.38 -4.69 -7.70
C ASN A 15 -15.26 -3.51 -8.14
N ASN A 16 -16.27 -3.74 -8.98
CA ASN A 16 -17.16 -2.67 -9.46
C ASN A 16 -18.19 -2.20 -8.42
N LEU A 17 -18.49 -2.99 -7.37
CA LEU A 17 -19.43 -2.60 -6.32
C LEU A 17 -18.80 -1.69 -5.26
N LEU A 18 -17.47 -1.74 -5.07
CA LEU A 18 -16.76 -0.94 -4.07
C LEU A 18 -16.38 0.46 -4.56
N ALA A 19 -16.38 0.70 -5.88
CA ALA A 19 -15.98 1.98 -6.48
C ALA A 19 -16.85 3.18 -6.04
N ASN A 20 -18.09 2.94 -5.55
CA ASN A 20 -19.02 3.98 -5.08
C ASN A 20 -19.26 3.98 -3.56
N ALA A 21 -18.58 3.12 -2.79
CA ALA A 21 -18.77 3.04 -1.35
C ALA A 21 -17.65 3.81 -0.62
N SER A 22 -17.95 5.01 -0.11
CA SER A 22 -17.05 5.74 0.79
C SER A 22 -17.36 5.40 2.25
N SER A 23 -16.37 4.90 2.99
CA SER A 23 -16.53 4.51 4.40
C SER A 23 -16.75 5.67 5.38
N GLY A 24 -16.57 6.91 4.94
CA GLY A 24 -16.58 8.08 5.83
C GLY A 24 -15.34 8.21 6.73
N MET A 25 -14.33 7.35 6.52
CA MET A 25 -13.08 7.38 7.28
C MET A 25 -12.33 8.70 7.07
N GLY A 26 -11.87 9.31 8.17
CA GLY A 26 -10.95 10.44 8.16
C GLY A 26 -9.50 10.02 7.93
N VAL A 27 -8.60 11.00 7.84
CA VAL A 27 -7.15 10.79 7.83
C VAL A 27 -6.58 11.74 8.88
N ALA A 28 -5.80 11.23 9.82
CA ALA A 28 -5.15 12.07 10.82
C ALA A 28 -4.08 12.96 10.16
N ASP A 29 -3.96 14.21 10.61
CA ASP A 29 -3.01 15.20 10.06
C ASP A 29 -1.56 14.69 10.03
N GLN A 30 -1.19 13.89 11.04
CA GLN A 30 0.12 13.27 11.14
C GLN A 30 0.47 12.42 9.91
N CYS A 31 -0.50 11.75 9.28
CA CYS A 31 -0.25 10.86 8.15
C CYS A 31 0.42 11.60 6.98
N LYS A 32 -0.10 12.79 6.67
CA LYS A 32 0.46 13.65 5.62
C LYS A 32 1.82 14.21 6.05
N GLY A 33 1.95 14.65 7.30
CA GLY A 33 3.22 15.14 7.85
C GLY A 33 4.34 14.11 7.72
N THR A 34 4.13 12.90 8.21
CA THR A 34 5.12 11.81 8.18
C THR A 34 5.43 11.36 6.74
N PHE A 35 4.45 11.36 5.84
CA PHE A 35 4.70 11.12 4.43
C PHE A 35 5.61 12.19 3.80
N LEU A 36 5.39 13.47 4.10
CA LEU A 36 6.26 14.55 3.61
C LEU A 36 7.68 14.46 4.16
N GLU A 37 7.86 13.95 5.39
CA GLU A 37 9.18 13.66 5.96
C GLU A 37 9.90 12.54 5.20
N LEU A 38 9.20 11.45 4.86
CA LEU A 38 9.73 10.41 3.97
C LEU A 38 10.10 10.99 2.60
N GLN A 39 9.17 11.69 1.95
CA GLN A 39 9.33 12.18 0.58
C GLN A 39 10.46 13.20 0.44
N ARG A 40 10.51 14.20 1.33
CA ARG A 40 11.34 15.38 1.16
C ARG A 40 12.60 15.37 2.01
N LYS A 41 12.49 14.87 3.25
CA LYS A 41 13.61 14.86 4.19
C LYS A 41 14.36 13.53 4.18
N LYS A 42 13.82 12.51 3.49
CA LYS A 42 14.35 11.13 3.51
C LYS A 42 14.52 10.62 4.94
N ALA A 43 13.61 11.03 5.83
CA ALA A 43 13.68 10.73 7.26
C ALA A 43 13.22 9.29 7.58
N HIS A 44 12.45 8.69 6.68
CA HIS A 44 11.90 7.35 6.83
C HIS A 44 12.08 6.56 5.54
N ARG A 45 12.43 5.27 5.63
CA ARG A 45 12.44 4.35 4.49
C ARG A 45 11.02 3.95 4.09
N TYR A 46 10.17 3.75 5.09
CA TYR A 46 8.78 3.39 4.93
C TYR A 46 7.90 3.99 6.02
N VAL A 47 6.61 4.14 5.71
CA VAL A 47 5.58 4.50 6.69
C VAL A 47 4.42 3.54 6.53
N ILE A 48 4.04 2.87 7.60
CA ILE A 48 2.87 1.99 7.68
C ILE A 48 1.75 2.76 8.35
N PHE A 49 0.56 2.69 7.76
CA PHE A 49 -0.66 3.28 8.27
C PHE A 49 -1.68 2.19 8.57
N LYS A 50 -2.54 2.46 9.56
CA LYS A 50 -3.68 1.62 9.90
C LYS A 50 -4.95 2.43 10.03
N ILE A 51 -6.08 1.75 9.91
CA ILE A 51 -7.38 2.28 10.30
C ILE A 51 -7.56 2.12 11.82
N ASP A 52 -7.78 3.23 12.52
CA ASP A 52 -8.25 3.23 13.90
C ASP A 52 -9.78 3.39 13.87
N GLU A 53 -10.51 2.28 13.98
CA GLU A 53 -11.98 2.26 13.97
C GLU A 53 -12.58 3.10 15.12
N LYS A 54 -11.90 3.22 16.27
CA LYS A 54 -12.41 4.01 17.41
C LYS A 54 -12.38 5.50 17.12
N LYS A 55 -11.36 5.96 16.40
CA LYS A 55 -11.21 7.35 15.99
C LYS A 55 -11.84 7.64 14.62
N ASN A 56 -12.35 6.60 13.95
CA ASN A 56 -12.89 6.68 12.59
C ASN A 56 -11.92 7.37 11.61
N GLN A 57 -10.62 7.11 11.75
CA GLN A 57 -9.59 7.73 10.91
C GLN A 57 -8.40 6.80 10.63
N VAL A 58 -7.71 7.06 9.52
CA VAL A 58 -6.39 6.48 9.24
C VAL A 58 -5.34 7.20 10.08
N VAL A 59 -4.46 6.43 10.72
CA VAL A 59 -3.35 6.92 11.56
C VAL A 59 -2.03 6.26 11.14
N VAL A 60 -0.90 6.88 11.50
CA VAL A 60 0.42 6.25 11.40
C VAL A 60 0.48 5.09 12.40
N ASP A 61 0.89 3.91 11.92
CA ASP A 61 1.11 2.72 12.74
C ASP A 61 2.59 2.57 13.09
N LYS A 62 3.47 2.67 12.09
CA LYS A 62 4.91 2.54 12.25
C LYS A 62 5.67 3.34 11.18
N THR A 63 6.86 3.80 11.52
CA THR A 63 7.84 4.35 10.58
C THR A 63 9.10 3.49 10.62
N GLY A 64 9.72 3.25 9.47
CA GLY A 64 11.04 2.64 9.36
C GLY A 64 12.11 3.68 9.15
N THR A 65 13.22 3.56 9.88
CA THR A 65 14.36 4.47 9.71
C THR A 65 15.03 4.31 8.33
N PRO A 66 15.84 5.27 7.85
CA PRO A 66 16.51 5.15 6.55
C PRO A 66 17.49 3.97 6.44
N ALA A 67 17.93 3.43 7.58
CA ALA A 67 18.83 2.28 7.68
C ALA A 67 18.11 0.93 7.62
N GLU A 68 16.78 0.90 7.78
CA GLU A 68 16.00 -0.33 7.66
C GLU A 68 15.89 -0.77 6.20
N SER A 69 15.91 -2.08 6.02
CA SER A 69 15.86 -2.75 4.73
C SER A 69 14.43 -3.00 4.24
N TYR A 70 14.31 -3.54 3.03
CA TYR A 70 13.02 -4.01 2.52
C TYR A 70 12.47 -5.18 3.35
N GLU A 71 13.34 -6.05 3.84
CA GLU A 71 12.94 -7.19 4.67
C GLU A 71 12.39 -6.72 6.03
N ASP A 72 12.99 -5.70 6.64
CA ASP A 72 12.47 -5.08 7.86
C ASP A 72 11.07 -4.48 7.64
N PHE A 73 10.85 -3.91 6.45
CA PHE A 73 9.54 -3.41 6.04
C PHE A 73 8.50 -4.53 5.89
N THR A 74 8.82 -5.60 5.18
CA THR A 74 7.87 -6.72 4.97
C THR A 74 7.55 -7.42 6.29
N LEU A 75 8.54 -7.63 7.16
CA LEU A 75 8.35 -8.19 8.50
C LEU A 75 7.52 -7.29 9.43
N ALA A 76 7.44 -5.99 9.15
CA ALA A 76 6.60 -5.07 9.90
C ALA A 76 5.11 -5.13 9.50
N LEU A 77 4.75 -5.80 8.41
CA LEU A 77 3.37 -5.97 7.99
C LEU A 77 2.73 -7.19 8.70
N PRO A 78 1.50 -7.05 9.23
CA PRO A 78 0.85 -8.15 9.94
C PRO A 78 0.36 -9.24 8.98
N GLU A 79 0.51 -10.50 9.39
CA GLU A 79 0.06 -11.65 8.59
C GLU A 79 -1.46 -11.78 8.51
N ASN A 80 -2.22 -11.20 9.44
CA ASN A 80 -3.65 -11.45 9.65
C ASN A 80 -4.53 -10.19 9.73
N ASP A 81 -3.96 -9.04 9.37
CA ASP A 81 -4.67 -7.76 9.35
C ASP A 81 -4.21 -6.89 8.18
N CYS A 82 -5.02 -5.90 7.80
CA CYS A 82 -4.73 -5.05 6.66
C CYS A 82 -3.89 -3.83 7.07
N ARG A 83 -3.09 -3.30 6.15
CA ARG A 83 -2.34 -2.04 6.32
C ARG A 83 -2.30 -1.26 5.02
N TYR A 84 -2.05 0.04 5.12
CA TYR A 84 -1.47 0.78 4.00
C TYR A 84 0.00 1.02 4.30
N ALA A 85 0.82 1.12 3.28
CA ALA A 85 2.20 1.54 3.43
C ALA A 85 2.63 2.45 2.30
N VAL A 86 3.61 3.29 2.58
CA VAL A 86 4.47 3.87 1.55
C VAL A 86 5.89 3.38 1.76
N TYR A 87 6.57 3.05 0.66
CA TYR A 87 7.95 2.61 0.66
C TYR A 87 8.74 3.45 -0.35
N ASP A 88 9.86 4.03 0.08
CA ASP A 88 10.77 4.79 -0.78
C ASP A 88 11.86 3.87 -1.32
N PHE A 89 11.65 3.38 -2.55
CA PHE A 89 12.58 2.49 -3.24
C PHE A 89 13.65 3.31 -3.95
N ASP A 90 14.87 3.25 -3.43
CA ASP A 90 16.06 3.80 -4.08
C ASP A 90 16.71 2.79 -5.01
N PHE A 91 17.25 3.30 -6.10
CA PHE A 91 17.89 2.49 -7.13
C PHE A 91 18.92 3.34 -7.88
N VAL A 92 19.86 2.66 -8.53
CA VAL A 92 20.89 3.28 -9.36
C VAL A 92 20.56 2.98 -10.83
N THR A 93 20.54 4.02 -11.66
CA THR A 93 20.33 3.88 -13.11
C THR A 93 21.62 3.46 -13.82
N SER A 94 21.51 3.06 -15.09
CA SER A 94 22.67 2.76 -15.97
C SER A 94 23.74 3.86 -15.96
N ASP A 95 23.30 5.11 -15.87
CA ASP A 95 24.17 6.29 -15.90
C ASP A 95 24.77 6.61 -14.51
N ASN A 96 24.77 5.64 -13.59
CA ASN A 96 25.24 5.76 -12.21
C ASN A 96 24.59 6.91 -11.41
N CYS A 97 23.34 7.25 -11.76
CA CYS A 97 22.56 8.27 -11.06
C CYS A 97 21.65 7.61 -10.02
N GLN A 98 21.72 8.08 -8.78
CA GLN A 98 20.86 7.61 -7.71
C GLN A 98 19.47 8.25 -7.86
N LYS A 99 18.44 7.42 -7.94
CA LYS A 99 17.03 7.83 -8.04
C LYS A 99 16.22 7.11 -6.97
N SER A 100 15.00 7.60 -6.76
CA SER A 100 14.03 6.92 -5.89
C SER A 100 12.62 7.04 -6.44
N LYS A 101 11.79 6.05 -6.14
CA LYS A 101 10.36 6.01 -6.46
C LYS A 101 9.59 5.58 -5.22
N ILE A 102 8.51 6.31 -4.94
CA ILE A 102 7.64 6.04 -3.81
C ILE A 102 6.51 5.11 -4.27
N PHE A 103 6.39 3.97 -3.62
CA PHE A 103 5.32 3.00 -3.82
C PHE A 103 4.29 3.15 -2.71
N PHE A 104 3.02 3.22 -3.07
CA PHE A 104 1.92 3.03 -2.13
C PHE A 104 1.45 1.57 -2.21
N ILE A 105 1.35 0.90 -1.07
CA ILE A 105 1.01 -0.51 -0.96
C ILE A 105 -0.26 -0.61 -0.11
N ALA A 106 -1.32 -1.15 -0.69
CA ALA A 106 -2.52 -1.57 0.03
C ALA A 106 -2.39 -3.06 0.37
N TRP A 107 -1.98 -3.34 1.61
CA TRP A 107 -1.77 -4.68 2.15
C TRP A 107 -3.07 -5.24 2.73
N SER A 108 -3.54 -6.37 2.21
CA SER A 108 -4.79 -7.02 2.61
C SER A 108 -4.64 -8.54 2.57
N PRO A 109 -3.95 -9.16 3.55
CA PRO A 109 -3.59 -10.56 3.48
C PRO A 109 -4.82 -11.46 3.40
N ALA A 110 -4.69 -12.61 2.72
CA ALA A 110 -5.78 -13.55 2.52
C ALA A 110 -6.48 -13.98 3.83
N THR A 111 -5.74 -14.06 4.93
CA THR A 111 -6.18 -14.42 6.29
C THR A 111 -6.92 -13.29 7.03
N SER A 112 -6.88 -12.05 6.54
CA SER A 112 -7.59 -10.92 7.16
C SER A 112 -9.11 -11.13 7.17
N ARG A 113 -9.77 -10.58 8.20
CA ARG A 113 -11.24 -10.62 8.30
C ARG A 113 -11.88 -9.88 7.13
N ILE A 114 -12.96 -10.43 6.56
CA ILE A 114 -13.69 -9.84 5.41
C ILE A 114 -14.08 -8.39 5.67
N ARG A 115 -14.60 -8.09 6.88
CA ARG A 115 -14.96 -6.72 7.28
C ARG A 115 -13.77 -5.76 7.23
N ALA A 116 -12.59 -6.20 7.69
CA ALA A 116 -11.37 -5.39 7.63
C ALA A 116 -10.96 -5.13 6.19
N LYS A 117 -10.95 -6.17 5.33
CA LYS A 117 -10.66 -6.01 3.89
C LYS A 117 -11.59 -5.01 3.22
N MET A 118 -12.89 -5.11 3.49
CA MET A 118 -13.89 -4.16 2.96
C MET A 118 -13.62 -2.73 3.44
N LEU A 119 -13.33 -2.55 4.73
CA LEU A 119 -13.07 -1.24 5.31
C LEU A 119 -11.79 -0.61 4.72
N TYR A 120 -10.71 -1.38 4.59
CA TYR A 120 -9.47 -0.90 3.98
C TYR A 120 -9.63 -0.64 2.47
N ALA A 121 -10.36 -1.48 1.73
CA ALA A 121 -10.60 -1.23 0.31
C ALA A 121 -11.39 0.08 0.08
N THR A 122 -12.47 0.29 0.84
CA THR A 122 -13.36 1.46 0.70
C THR A 122 -12.80 2.76 1.28
N SER A 123 -11.75 2.68 2.11
CA SER A 123 -11.12 3.87 2.73
C SER A 123 -9.83 4.31 2.03
N LYS A 124 -9.28 3.46 1.14
CA LYS A 124 -7.97 3.65 0.50
C LYS A 124 -7.85 5.01 -0.19
N ASP A 125 -8.84 5.35 -1.00
CA ASP A 125 -8.82 6.56 -1.83
C ASP A 125 -8.74 7.83 -0.99
N ARG A 126 -9.28 7.81 0.23
CA ARG A 126 -9.20 8.96 1.14
C ARG A 126 -7.76 9.21 1.58
N LEU A 127 -7.03 8.18 2.01
CA LEU A 127 -5.61 8.32 2.35
C LEU A 127 -4.80 8.67 1.12
N ARG A 128 -5.01 7.95 0.00
CA ARG A 128 -4.20 8.09 -1.22
C ARG A 128 -4.18 9.52 -1.77
N ARG A 129 -5.29 10.27 -1.64
CA ARG A 129 -5.40 11.68 -2.05
C ARG A 129 -4.53 12.62 -1.22
N GLU A 130 -4.22 12.28 0.03
CA GLU A 130 -3.33 13.09 0.88
C GLU A 130 -1.85 12.87 0.57
N LEU A 131 -1.51 11.76 -0.12
CA LEU A 131 -0.13 11.32 -0.39
C LEU A 131 0.31 11.70 -1.82
N ASP A 132 0.42 13.00 -2.08
CA ASP A 132 0.85 13.52 -3.39
C ASP A 132 2.34 13.25 -3.66
N GLY A 133 2.65 12.69 -4.84
CA GLY A 133 4.00 12.25 -5.22
C GLY A 133 4.32 10.77 -4.96
N VAL A 134 3.30 9.96 -4.64
CA VAL A 134 3.35 8.50 -4.86
C VAL A 134 3.44 8.22 -6.37
N HIS A 135 4.39 7.38 -6.77
CA HIS A 135 4.67 7.06 -8.17
C HIS A 135 3.93 5.82 -8.66
N TYR A 136 3.87 4.79 -7.81
CA TYR A 136 3.24 3.51 -8.16
C TYR A 136 2.32 3.05 -7.03
N GLU A 137 1.29 2.31 -7.39
CA GLU A 137 0.36 1.68 -6.44
C GLU A 137 0.38 0.16 -6.61
N ILE A 138 0.48 -0.55 -5.49
CA ILE A 138 0.43 -2.01 -5.41
C ILE A 138 -0.72 -2.39 -4.48
N GLN A 139 -1.51 -3.38 -4.88
CA GLN A 139 -2.41 -4.08 -3.98
C GLN A 139 -1.83 -5.47 -3.79
N ALA A 140 -1.62 -5.87 -2.54
CA ALA A 140 -0.98 -7.14 -2.21
C ALA A 140 -1.82 -7.88 -1.16
N THR A 141 -2.05 -9.15 -1.43
CA THR A 141 -2.77 -10.10 -0.57
C THR A 141 -1.87 -11.21 -0.05
N ASP A 142 -0.64 -11.27 -0.55
CA ASP A 142 0.43 -12.16 -0.16
C ASP A 142 1.79 -11.43 -0.32
N PRO A 143 2.82 -11.71 0.50
CA PRO A 143 4.10 -11.01 0.39
C PRO A 143 4.76 -11.16 -0.98
N THR A 144 4.51 -12.25 -1.70
CA THR A 144 5.06 -12.51 -3.05
C THR A 144 4.62 -11.45 -4.08
N GLU A 145 3.42 -10.88 -3.92
CA GLU A 145 2.86 -9.84 -4.82
C GLU A 145 3.53 -8.47 -4.64
N MET A 146 4.36 -8.34 -3.61
CA MET A 146 5.15 -7.16 -3.32
C MET A 146 6.60 -7.53 -3.06
N GLU A 147 7.15 -8.53 -3.73
CA GLU A 147 8.58 -8.79 -3.68
C GLU A 147 9.39 -7.65 -4.32
N LEU A 148 10.68 -7.56 -3.94
CA LEU A 148 11.58 -6.54 -4.47
C LEU A 148 11.64 -6.55 -6.01
N ASP A 149 11.55 -7.73 -6.62
CA ASP A 149 11.62 -7.84 -8.08
C ASP A 149 10.38 -7.24 -8.75
N VAL A 150 9.20 -7.34 -8.14
CA VAL A 150 7.98 -6.65 -8.60
C VAL A 150 8.15 -5.13 -8.58
N LEU A 151 8.85 -4.59 -7.58
CA LEU A 151 9.15 -3.16 -7.51
C LEU A 151 10.15 -2.75 -8.59
N LYS A 152 11.20 -3.56 -8.81
CA LYS A 152 12.22 -3.31 -9.85
C LYS A 152 11.61 -3.31 -11.25
N GLU A 153 10.73 -4.25 -11.57
CA GLU A 153 10.04 -4.33 -12.88
C GLU A 153 9.25 -3.07 -13.26
N ARG A 154 8.87 -2.23 -12.28
CA ARG A 154 8.15 -0.99 -12.56
C ARG A 154 9.05 0.21 -12.77
N VAL A 155 10.32 0.09 -12.40
CA VAL A 155 11.26 1.20 -12.29
C VAL A 155 12.38 1.10 -13.31
N TYR A 156 12.75 -0.12 -13.68
CA TYR A 156 13.68 -0.45 -14.76
C TYR A 156 12.92 -0.77 -16.04
#